data_AF-A0A351WRB5-F1
#
_entry.id   AF-A0A351WRB5-F1
#
_cell.length_a   1.000
_cell.length_b   1.000
_cell.length_c   1.000
_cell.angle_alpha   90.00
_cell.angle_beta   90.00
_cell.angle_gamma   90.00
#
_symmetry.space_group_name_H-M   'P 1'
#
loop_
_entity.id
_entity.type
_entity.pdbx_description
1 polymer ?
#
loop_
_entity_poly.entity_id
_entity_poly.type
_entity_poly.pdbx_seq_one_letter_code
_entity_poly.pdbx_strand_id
1 'polypeptide(L)'
;MGHDRKIAVVGLGYVGLPVAVAFGKVQRTIGFDISSRRIEELRSGRDRTGEVAEDELRRADICFTDRIEQLAEADFHVVAVPTPVDEANQPDLSLLCRASETVGHALKRGDIVVYESTVYPGVTEEVCLPILERVSGLKSPEEFTIGYSPERINP
;
A
#
# COMPACT_ATOMS: atom_id res chain seq x y z
N MET A 1 2.65 5.78 -25.23
CA MET A 1 3.36 4.60 -24.71
C MET A 1 2.64 4.20 -23.44
N GLY A 2 1.98 3.04 -23.43
CA GLY A 2 1.39 2.53 -22.19
C GLY A 2 2.53 2.22 -21.24
N HIS A 3 2.65 2.94 -20.13
CA HIS A 3 3.62 2.59 -19.11
C HIS A 3 3.10 1.32 -18.41
N ASP A 4 3.73 0.19 -18.71
CA ASP A 4 3.50 -1.10 -18.04
C ASP A 4 4.13 -1.06 -16.64
N ARG A 5 3.61 -0.17 -15.78
CA ARG A 5 4.09 0.00 -14.41
C ARG A 5 3.59 -1.18 -13.57
N LYS A 6 4.50 -1.80 -12.84
CA LYS A 6 4.15 -2.80 -11.84
C LYS A 6 3.54 -2.13 -10.62
N ILE A 7 2.36 -2.57 -10.22
CA ILE A 7 1.61 -1.97 -9.10
C ILE A 7 1.78 -2.84 -7.86
N ALA A 8 2.04 -2.17 -6.72
CA ALA A 8 1.95 -2.75 -5.40
C ALA A 8 0.89 -2.03 -4.56
N VAL A 9 0.16 -2.80 -3.75
CA VAL A 9 -0.72 -2.28 -2.70
C VAL A 9 -0.19 -2.73 -1.35
N VAL A 10 0.10 -1.79 -0.47
CA VAL A 10 0.72 -1.96 0.84
C VAL A 10 -0.33 -1.79 1.94
N GLY A 11 -0.57 -2.86 2.69
CA GLY A 11 -1.66 -2.98 3.66
C GLY A 11 -2.86 -3.65 3.03
N LEU A 12 -3.11 -4.92 3.36
CA LEU A 12 -4.19 -5.72 2.78
C LEU A 12 -5.37 -5.83 3.74
N GLY A 13 -5.77 -4.68 4.29
CA GLY A 13 -6.96 -4.55 5.13
C GLY A 13 -8.25 -4.41 4.30
N TYR A 14 -9.26 -3.78 4.88
CA TYR A 14 -10.55 -3.58 4.24
C TYR A 14 -10.49 -2.63 3.03
N VAL A 15 -9.57 -1.66 3.01
CA VAL A 15 -9.33 -0.79 1.85
C VAL A 15 -8.41 -1.44 0.83
N GLY A 16 -7.20 -1.80 1.25
CA GLY A 16 -6.16 -2.18 0.30
C GLY A 16 -6.40 -3.52 -0.40
N LEU A 17 -7.11 -4.49 0.23
CA LEU A 17 -7.40 -5.75 -0.45
C LEU A 17 -8.33 -5.55 -1.67
N PRO A 18 -9.49 -4.87 -1.56
CA PRO A 18 -10.30 -4.52 -2.74
C PRO A 18 -9.52 -3.79 -3.83
N VAL A 19 -8.63 -2.86 -3.47
CA VAL A 19 -7.78 -2.13 -4.44
C VAL A 19 -6.82 -3.09 -5.15
N ALA A 20 -6.14 -3.97 -4.41
CA ALA A 20 -5.25 -4.99 -4.97
C ALA A 20 -6.00 -5.94 -5.92
N VAL A 21 -7.23 -6.32 -5.57
CA VAL A 21 -8.11 -7.15 -6.40
C VAL A 21 -8.60 -6.43 -7.64
N ALA A 22 -8.93 -5.15 -7.54
CA ALA A 22 -9.31 -4.33 -8.69
C ALA A 22 -8.17 -4.24 -9.72
N PHE A 23 -6.94 -3.98 -9.27
CA PHE A 23 -5.77 -3.99 -10.16
C PHE A 23 -5.46 -5.40 -10.67
N GLY A 24 -5.54 -6.43 -9.81
CA GLY A 24 -5.33 -7.84 -10.16
C GLY A 24 -6.29 -8.40 -11.21
N LYS A 25 -7.47 -7.80 -11.39
CA LYS A 25 -8.41 -8.12 -12.48
C LYS A 25 -7.95 -7.59 -13.84
N VAL A 26 -7.04 -6.61 -13.87
CA VAL A 26 -6.56 -5.93 -15.08
C VAL A 26 -5.11 -6.30 -15.42
N GLN A 27 -4.25 -6.43 -14.41
CA GLN A 27 -2.85 -6.79 -14.56
C GLN A 27 -2.28 -7.42 -13.28
N ARG A 28 -1.14 -8.10 -13.41
CA ARG A 28 -0.44 -8.67 -12.26
C ARG A 28 -0.09 -7.59 -11.23
N THR A 29 -0.55 -7.80 -10.00
CA THR A 29 -0.40 -6.84 -8.89
C THR A 29 0.34 -7.48 -7.72
N ILE A 30 1.16 -6.71 -7.02
CA ILE A 30 1.79 -7.15 -5.77
C ILE A 30 0.88 -6.71 -4.61
N GLY A 31 0.43 -7.68 -3.80
CA GLY A 31 -0.27 -7.40 -2.56
C GLY A 31 0.70 -7.58 -1.40
N PHE A 32 1.08 -6.50 -0.74
CA PHE A 32 2.03 -6.53 0.37
C PHE A 32 1.35 -6.31 1.72
N ASP A 33 1.63 -7.18 2.69
CA ASP A 33 1.25 -6.99 4.08
C ASP A 33 2.36 -7.49 5.01
N ILE A 34 2.60 -6.77 6.11
CA ILE A 34 3.62 -7.16 7.10
C ILE A 34 3.25 -8.42 7.88
N SER A 35 1.99 -8.82 7.87
CA SER A 35 1.48 -10.00 8.57
C SER A 35 1.58 -11.22 7.68
N SER A 36 2.58 -12.08 7.92
CA SER A 36 2.72 -13.37 7.22
C SER A 36 1.44 -14.22 7.32
N ARG A 37 0.75 -14.15 8.46
CA ARG A 37 -0.55 -14.80 8.66
C ARG A 37 -1.62 -14.25 7.69
N ARG A 38 -1.67 -12.94 7.48
CA ARG A 38 -2.60 -12.33 6.51
C ARG A 38 -2.27 -12.80 5.10
N ILE A 39 -0.98 -12.85 4.75
CA ILE A 39 -0.52 -13.36 3.46
C ILE A 39 -0.92 -14.83 3.24
N GLU A 40 -0.74 -15.69 4.23
CA GLU A 40 -1.14 -17.11 4.14
C GLU A 40 -2.65 -17.28 3.97
N GLU A 41 -3.46 -16.50 4.70
CA GLU A 41 -4.91 -16.51 4.57
C GLU A 41 -5.36 -16.13 3.16
N LEU A 42 -4.82 -15.03 2.62
CA LEU A 42 -5.16 -14.57 1.27
C LEU A 42 -4.69 -15.53 0.19
N ARG A 43 -3.49 -16.12 0.33
CA ARG A 43 -3.02 -17.19 -0.56
C ARG A 43 -3.91 -18.43 -0.50
N SER A 44 -4.57 -18.70 0.65
CA SER A 44 -5.57 -19.76 0.78
C SER A 44 -6.95 -19.40 0.22
N GLY A 45 -7.10 -18.22 -0.40
CA GLY A 45 -8.38 -17.74 -0.93
C GLY A 45 -9.34 -17.21 0.13
N ARG A 46 -8.87 -16.93 1.34
CA ARG A 46 -9.73 -16.49 2.46
C ARG A 46 -9.47 -15.04 2.84
N ASP A 47 -10.51 -14.22 2.74
CA ASP A 47 -10.51 -12.87 3.27
C ASP A 47 -11.25 -12.81 4.61
N ARG A 48 -10.55 -12.41 5.69
CA ARG A 48 -11.15 -12.21 7.00
C ARG A 48 -11.97 -10.92 7.12
N THR A 49 -11.74 -9.92 6.26
CA THR A 49 -12.48 -8.66 6.32
C THR A 49 -13.86 -8.81 5.71
N GLY A 50 -14.04 -9.75 4.78
CA GLY A 50 -15.32 -10.01 4.12
C GLY A 50 -15.62 -9.04 2.98
N GLU A 51 -14.64 -8.21 2.61
CA GLU A 51 -14.76 -7.18 1.57
C GLU A 51 -14.63 -7.78 0.18
N VAL A 52 -13.92 -8.91 0.07
CA VAL A 52 -13.70 -9.60 -1.20
C VAL A 52 -14.19 -11.04 -1.10
N ALA A 53 -15.11 -11.40 -2.00
CA ALA A 53 -15.56 -12.78 -2.12
C ALA A 53 -14.43 -13.71 -2.59
N GLU A 54 -14.41 -14.94 -2.07
CA GLU A 54 -13.37 -15.94 -2.37
C GLU A 54 -13.16 -16.17 -3.88
N ASP A 55 -14.25 -16.19 -4.65
CA ASP A 55 -14.19 -16.34 -6.11
C ASP A 55 -13.52 -15.15 -6.81
N GLU A 56 -13.69 -13.93 -6.30
CA GLU A 56 -13.00 -12.76 -6.85
C GLU A 56 -11.51 -12.78 -6.50
N LEU A 57 -11.19 -13.13 -5.25
CA LEU A 57 -9.83 -13.23 -4.76
C LEU A 57 -9.02 -14.25 -5.56
N ARG A 58 -9.62 -15.41 -5.90
CA ARG A 58 -9.00 -16.46 -6.72
C ARG A 58 -8.84 -16.08 -8.19
N ARG A 59 -9.68 -15.19 -8.72
CA ARG A 59 -9.63 -14.75 -10.13
C ARG A 59 -8.63 -13.63 -10.38
N ALA A 60 -8.28 -12.85 -9.36
CA ALA A 60 -7.33 -11.76 -9.49
C ALA A 60 -5.88 -12.27 -9.57
N ASP A 61 -5.08 -11.72 -10.49
CA ASP A 61 -3.64 -12.02 -10.60
C ASP A 61 -2.86 -11.18 -9.58
N ILE A 62 -2.78 -11.70 -8.34
CA ILE A 62 -2.10 -11.03 -7.23
C ILE A 62 -0.98 -11.91 -6.67
N CYS A 63 0.22 -11.33 -6.58
CA CYS A 63 1.31 -11.89 -5.81
C CYS A 63 1.22 -11.38 -4.37
N PHE A 64 0.58 -12.15 -3.48
CA PHE A 64 0.58 -11.86 -2.05
C PHE A 64 1.95 -12.13 -1.43
N THR A 65 2.52 -11.17 -0.71
CA THR A 65 3.84 -11.30 -0.11
C THR A 65 4.03 -10.40 1.12
N ASP A 66 4.95 -10.81 2.01
CA ASP A 66 5.48 -10.03 3.13
C ASP A 66 6.97 -9.71 2.92
N ARG A 67 7.49 -9.93 1.70
CA ARG A 67 8.91 -9.79 1.34
C ARG A 67 9.18 -8.46 0.66
N ILE A 68 10.04 -7.64 1.26
CA ILE A 68 10.46 -6.33 0.71
C ILE A 68 11.12 -6.51 -0.66
N GLU A 69 11.83 -7.63 -0.89
CA GLU A 69 12.49 -7.88 -2.17
C GLU A 69 11.50 -7.98 -3.33
N GLN A 70 10.28 -8.49 -3.07
CA GLN A 70 9.21 -8.54 -4.06
C GLN A 70 8.49 -7.19 -4.17
N LEU A 71 8.35 -6.45 -3.07
CA LEU A 71 7.80 -5.10 -3.09
C LEU A 71 8.64 -4.16 -3.97
N ALA A 72 9.98 -4.29 -3.93
CA ALA A 72 10.92 -3.48 -4.73
C ALA A 72 10.78 -3.69 -6.24
N GLU A 73 10.10 -4.75 -6.69
CA GLU A 73 9.80 -4.96 -8.10
C GLU A 73 8.74 -3.98 -8.62
N ALA A 74 7.94 -3.36 -7.77
CA ALA A 74 6.87 -2.44 -8.15
C ALA A 74 7.37 -1.02 -8.44
N ASP A 75 6.75 -0.35 -9.41
CA ASP A 75 7.04 1.03 -9.80
C ASP A 75 6.01 2.03 -9.25
N PHE A 76 4.86 1.52 -8.80
CA PHE A 76 3.75 2.30 -8.26
C PHE A 76 3.25 1.66 -6.97
N HIS A 77 3.34 2.38 -5.86
CA HIS A 77 3.05 1.90 -4.51
C HIS A 77 1.82 2.62 -3.96
N VAL A 78 0.72 1.88 -3.77
CA VAL A 78 -0.49 2.37 -3.11
C VAL A 78 -0.42 1.98 -1.63
N VAL A 79 -0.42 2.96 -0.72
CA VAL A 79 -0.34 2.73 0.73
C VAL A 79 -1.73 2.89 1.34
N ALA A 80 -2.28 1.79 1.85
CA ALA A 80 -3.63 1.68 2.40
C ALA A 80 -3.62 0.99 3.78
N VAL A 81 -2.80 1.51 4.70
CA VAL A 81 -2.73 1.04 6.08
C VAL A 81 -3.70 1.79 7.00
N PRO A 82 -4.24 1.17 8.05
CA PRO A 82 -5.20 1.85 8.92
C PRO A 82 -4.53 2.96 9.74
N THR A 83 -5.30 4.01 10.00
CA THR A 83 -4.97 5.14 10.88
C THR A 83 -5.96 5.18 12.04
N PRO A 84 -5.85 4.24 13.01
CA PRO A 84 -6.78 4.22 14.14
C PRO A 84 -6.68 5.52 14.94
N VAL A 85 -7.77 5.91 15.59
CA VAL A 85 -7.76 7.03 16.54
C VAL A 85 -7.51 6.52 17.95
N ASP A 86 -6.71 7.24 18.72
CA ASP A 86 -6.48 6.96 20.13
C ASP A 86 -7.62 7.48 21.02
N GLU A 87 -7.52 7.25 22.33
CA GLU A 87 -8.52 7.68 23.33
C GLU A 87 -8.70 9.21 23.39
N ALA A 88 -7.74 9.98 22.88
CA ALA A 88 -7.78 11.44 22.79
C ALA A 88 -8.33 11.95 21.44
N ASN A 89 -8.88 11.04 20.61
CA ASN A 89 -9.31 11.31 19.23
C ASN A 89 -8.19 11.83 18.33
N GLN A 90 -6.94 11.50 18.64
CA GLN A 90 -5.80 11.78 17.77
C GLN A 90 -5.52 10.55 16.89
N PRO A 91 -5.29 10.74 15.59
CA PRO A 91 -4.90 9.63 14.73
C PRO A 91 -3.52 9.10 15.13
N ASP A 92 -3.43 7.81 15.42
CA ASP A 92 -2.18 7.10 15.58
C ASP A 92 -1.57 6.83 14.19
N LEU A 93 -0.51 7.57 13.90
CA LEU A 93 0.23 7.47 12.63
C LEU A 93 1.29 6.37 12.65
N SER A 94 1.45 5.60 13.73
CA SER A 94 2.52 4.61 13.87
C SER A 94 2.54 3.59 12.72
N LEU A 95 1.37 3.13 12.29
CA LEU A 95 1.23 2.19 11.17
C LEU A 95 1.59 2.84 9.83
N LEU A 96 1.20 4.10 9.63
CA LEU A 96 1.53 4.88 8.44
C LEU A 96 3.03 5.16 8.33
N CYS A 97 3.67 5.52 9.45
CA CYS A 97 5.11 5.70 9.54
C CYS A 97 5.85 4.42 9.18
N ARG A 98 5.46 3.27 9.76
CA ARG A 98 6.06 1.96 9.46
C ARG A 98 5.85 1.52 8.02
N ALA A 99 4.69 1.80 7.44
CA ALA A 99 4.44 1.56 6.02
C ALA A 99 5.36 2.42 5.14
N SER A 100 5.55 3.69 5.50
CA SER A 100 6.46 4.61 4.82
C SER A 100 7.91 4.15 4.93
N GLU A 101 8.36 3.60 6.07
CA GLU A 101 9.68 2.99 6.19
C GLU A 101 9.82 1.75 5.31
N THR A 102 8.79 0.90 5.27
CA THR A 102 8.79 -0.32 4.44
C THR A 102 8.86 0.02 2.95
N VAL A 103 8.04 0.97 2.49
CA VAL A 103 8.07 1.46 1.11
C VAL A 103 9.41 2.15 0.82
N GLY A 104 9.93 2.95 1.74
CA GLY A 104 11.23 3.61 1.62
C GLY A 104 12.38 2.63 1.37
N HIS A 105 12.36 1.44 1.97
CA HIS A 105 13.35 0.39 1.70
C HIS A 105 13.21 -0.28 0.33
N ALA A 106 12.01 -0.25 -0.25
CA ALA A 106 11.71 -0.82 -1.57
C ALA A 106 11.85 0.19 -2.72
N LEU A 107 11.89 1.50 -2.40
CA LEU A 107 11.87 2.57 -3.39
C LEU A 107 13.09 2.57 -4.31
N LYS A 108 12.83 2.86 -5.59
CA LYS A 108 13.85 3.15 -6.61
C LYS A 108 13.53 4.41 -7.39
N ARG A 109 14.53 4.93 -8.11
CA ARG A 109 14.38 6.12 -8.95
C ARG A 109 13.28 5.93 -10.00
N GLY A 110 12.35 6.88 -10.07
CA GLY A 110 11.19 6.88 -10.98
C GLY A 110 9.91 6.30 -10.38
N ASP A 111 9.96 5.77 -9.15
CA ASP A 111 8.79 5.22 -8.47
C ASP A 111 7.76 6.31 -8.11
N ILE A 112 6.52 5.86 -7.92
CA ILE A 112 5.41 6.69 -7.47
C ILE A 112 4.82 6.09 -6.20
N VAL A 113 4.63 6.90 -5.16
CA VAL A 113 3.97 6.50 -3.92
C VAL A 113 2.68 7.28 -3.76
N VAL A 114 1.56 6.59 -3.59
CA VAL A 114 0.25 7.22 -3.35
C VAL A 114 -0.31 6.73 -2.04
N TYR A 115 -0.64 7.66 -1.14
CA TYR A 115 -1.31 7.37 0.11
C TYR A 115 -2.83 7.42 -0.08
N GLU A 116 -3.52 6.36 0.30
CA GLU A 116 -4.99 6.31 0.35
C GLU A 116 -5.53 6.37 1.78
N SER A 117 -4.71 6.03 2.77
CA SER A 117 -5.04 6.11 4.20
C SER A 117 -5.60 7.48 4.56
N THR A 118 -6.74 7.51 5.24
CA THR A 118 -7.35 8.75 5.71
C THR A 118 -6.46 9.44 6.74
N VAL A 119 -6.02 10.65 6.40
CA VAL A 119 -5.14 11.47 7.22
C VAL A 119 -5.59 12.93 7.23
N TYR A 120 -5.16 13.70 8.22
CA TYR A 120 -5.36 15.15 8.24
C TYR A 120 -4.38 15.84 7.26
N PRO A 121 -4.68 17.08 6.82
CA PRO A 121 -3.82 17.82 5.89
C PRO A 121 -2.38 17.92 6.40
N GLY A 122 -1.41 17.72 5.51
CA GLY A 122 0.02 17.81 5.82
C GLY A 122 0.69 16.49 6.21
N VAL A 123 -0.03 15.42 6.56
CA VAL A 123 0.60 14.14 6.95
C VAL A 123 1.45 13.55 5.82
N THR A 124 1.01 13.66 4.57
CA THR A 124 1.75 13.15 3.41
C THR A 124 3.09 13.89 3.26
N GLU A 125 3.09 15.21 3.34
CA GLU A 125 4.26 16.07 3.10
C GLU A 125 5.17 16.22 4.32
N GLU A 126 4.60 16.28 5.53
CA GLU A 126 5.32 16.61 6.77
C GLU A 126 5.76 15.37 7.56
N VAL A 127 5.11 14.22 7.34
CA VAL A 127 5.41 12.97 8.06
C VAL A 127 5.91 11.88 7.11
N CYS A 128 5.13 11.56 6.08
CA CYS A 128 5.43 10.43 5.21
C CYS A 128 6.62 10.68 4.29
N LEU A 129 6.64 11.83 3.61
CA LEU A 129 7.71 12.21 2.70
C LEU A 129 9.09 12.24 3.37
N PRO A 130 9.30 12.87 4.55
CA PRO A 130 10.60 12.85 5.24
C PRO A 130 11.08 11.44 5.59
N ILE A 131 10.17 10.52 5.91
CA ILE A 131 10.50 9.11 6.17
C ILE A 131 10.96 8.43 4.88
N LEU A 132 10.21 8.59 3.79
CA LEU A 132 10.56 8.00 2.49
C LEU A 132 11.94 8.47 2.02
N GLU A 133 12.22 9.79 2.09
CA GLU A 133 13.52 10.34 1.69
C GLU A 133 14.66 9.84 2.59
N ARG A 134 14.44 9.81 3.91
CA ARG A 134 15.45 9.35 4.88
C ARG A 134 15.82 7.88 4.68
N VAL A 135 14.83 7.03 4.42
CA VAL A 135 15.02 5.57 4.33
C VAL A 135 15.54 5.17 2.95
N SER A 136 15.01 5.75 1.88
CA SER A 136 15.43 5.43 0.50
C SER A 136 16.74 6.10 0.09
N GLY A 137 17.08 7.24 0.71
CA GLY A 137 18.16 8.11 0.24
C GLY A 137 17.84 8.87 -1.05
N LEU A 138 16.58 8.84 -1.52
CA LEU A 138 16.08 9.55 -2.70
C LEU A 138 15.37 10.85 -2.31
N LYS A 139 15.22 11.77 -3.27
CA LYS A 139 14.50 13.04 -3.12
C LYS A 139 13.29 13.17 -4.03
N SER A 140 12.20 13.73 -3.50
CA SER A 140 11.01 14.05 -4.29
C SER A 140 10.95 15.55 -4.59
N PRO A 141 10.52 15.99 -5.79
CA PRO A 141 9.97 15.17 -6.87
C PRO A 141 11.00 14.67 -7.91
N GLU A 142 12.30 14.94 -7.72
CA GLU A 142 13.32 14.71 -8.75
C GLU A 142 13.58 13.21 -9.01
N GLU A 143 13.54 12.39 -7.96
CA GLU A 143 13.96 10.99 -8.00
C GLU A 143 12.80 10.02 -7.80
N PHE A 144 11.74 10.42 -7.11
CA PHE A 144 10.47 9.71 -7.02
C PHE A 144 9.35 10.73 -6.83
N THR A 145 8.09 10.33 -7.00
CA THR A 145 6.95 11.23 -6.77
C THR A 145 6.01 10.68 -5.72
N ILE A 146 5.37 11.59 -4.98
CA ILE A 146 4.40 11.28 -3.94
C ILE A 146 3.04 11.91 -4.28
N GLY A 147 1.96 11.22 -3.93
CA GLY A 147 0.59 11.71 -4.08
C GLY A 147 -0.32 11.26 -2.95
N TYR A 148 -1.49 11.87 -2.89
CA TYR A 148 -2.57 11.52 -1.97
C TYR A 148 -3.86 11.30 -2.74
N SER A 149 -4.51 10.16 -2.53
CA SER A 149 -5.75 9.75 -3.19
C SER A 149 -6.69 9.17 -2.12
N PRO A 150 -7.38 10.01 -1.34
CA PRO A 150 -8.17 9.52 -0.20
C PRO A 150 -9.24 8.56 -0.68
N GLU A 151 -9.33 7.42 0.01
CA GLU A 151 -10.41 6.49 -0.18
C GLU A 151 -11.76 7.10 0.26
N ARG A 152 -12.86 6.68 -0.42
CA ARG A 152 -14.24 7.03 -0.10
C ARG A 152 -15.16 5.82 -0.29
N ILE A 153 -14.90 4.73 0.43
CA ILE A 153 -15.81 3.57 0.45
C ILE A 153 -16.85 3.78 1.55
N ASN A 154 -18.09 3.43 1.26
CA ASN A 154 -19.14 3.35 2.27
C ASN A 154 -19.29 1.86 2.64
N PRO A 155 -18.86 1.44 3.84
CA PRO A 155 -18.99 0.06 4.29
C PRO A 155 -20.46 -0.37 4.48
#